data_AF-A0A6B2C510-F1
#
_entry.id   AF-A0A6B2C510-F1
#
_cell.length_a   1.000
_cell.length_b   1.000
_cell.length_c   1.000
_cell.angle_alpha   90.00
_cell.angle_beta   90.00
_cell.angle_gamma   90.00
#
_symmetry.space_group_name_H-M   'P 1'
#
loop_
_entity.id
_entity.type
_entity.pdbx_description
1 polymer ?
#
loop_
_entity_poly.entity_id
_entity_poly.type
_entity_poly.pdbx_seq_one_letter_code
_entity_poly.pdbx_strand_id
1 'polypeptide(L)'
;MTQAEIISNSMHFEVTEVERNWEKYGIMQYYGSFEGKPKRYQIVSLPTPKGVQNVVKSWSFIPVPTEVAKNITHEAAKELNMEIKEESNDGIKYMATLISSQIKGEVEVGDLVAWGIGVRHNVLGNFRIDVSLLRLVCSNGLMRAEDSKIATVEKSYIVEMMKESFLEKAKLLQDTFEQKLELFRQFKQYKVNQQLAEILARTFPAPIIKDVVALGKKKVVQNFVPKNLWEAYNDITYQISHRKLKTSTRFDWSLKATKIFEEFIREQEAQTS
;
A
#
# COMPACT_ATOMS: atom_id res chain seq x y z
N MET A 1 -3.39 37.12 -21.81
CA MET A 1 -4.36 36.08 -21.40
C MET A 1 -4.41 35.05 -22.51
N THR A 2 -3.83 33.87 -22.31
CA THR A 2 -3.98 32.75 -23.22
C THR A 2 -4.95 31.78 -22.56
N GLN A 3 -6.22 31.83 -22.97
CA GLN A 3 -7.23 30.83 -22.59
C GLN A 3 -6.77 29.49 -23.19
N ALA A 4 -6.28 28.60 -22.33
CA ALA A 4 -5.99 27.23 -22.73
C ALA A 4 -7.30 26.45 -22.62
N GLU A 5 -7.86 26.04 -23.75
CA GLU A 5 -9.05 25.18 -23.78
C GLU A 5 -8.65 23.73 -23.56
N ILE A 6 -9.33 23.03 -22.65
CA ILE A 6 -9.16 21.58 -22.45
C ILE A 6 -10.48 20.89 -22.68
N ILE A 7 -10.57 20.14 -23.77
CA ILE A 7 -11.75 19.35 -24.10
C ILE A 7 -11.66 18.01 -23.36
N SER A 8 -12.55 17.80 -22.39
CA SER A 8 -12.77 16.52 -21.73
C SER A 8 -14.17 16.02 -22.08
N ASN A 9 -14.27 14.91 -22.81
CA ASN A 9 -15.51 14.15 -23.03
C ASN A 9 -16.75 15.01 -23.30
N SER A 10 -16.74 15.87 -24.33
CA SER A 10 -17.88 16.66 -24.82
C SER A 10 -18.44 17.76 -23.90
N MET A 11 -17.79 18.09 -22.77
CA MET A 11 -18.11 19.28 -21.97
C MET A 11 -16.95 20.28 -22.02
N HIS A 12 -17.27 21.54 -22.32
CA HIS A 12 -16.30 22.63 -22.31
C HIS A 12 -15.86 22.93 -20.88
N PHE A 13 -14.54 22.93 -20.65
CA PHE A 13 -13.94 23.34 -19.39
C PHE A 13 -13.27 24.70 -19.57
N GLU A 14 -13.84 25.71 -18.92
CA GLU A 14 -13.30 27.06 -18.93
C GLU A 14 -12.17 27.16 -17.92
N VAL A 15 -10.94 27.30 -18.40
CA VAL A 15 -9.75 27.46 -17.57
C VAL A 15 -9.63 28.89 -17.09
N THR A 16 -9.60 29.08 -15.77
CA THR A 16 -9.41 30.38 -15.12
C THR A 16 -8.00 30.55 -14.56
N GLU A 17 -7.30 29.46 -14.25
CA GLU A 17 -5.96 29.49 -13.66
C GLU A 17 -5.16 28.23 -14.06
N VAL A 18 -3.84 28.38 -14.20
CA VAL A 18 -2.91 27.28 -14.51
C VAL A 18 -1.82 27.23 -13.45
N GLU A 19 -1.67 26.08 -12.81
CA GLU A 19 -0.65 25.78 -11.81
C GLU A 19 0.45 24.91 -12.44
N ARG A 20 1.70 25.30 -12.17
CA ARG A 20 2.93 24.83 -12.82
C ARG A 20 3.97 24.29 -11.84
N ASN A 21 3.65 24.16 -10.54
CA ASN A 21 4.58 23.66 -9.52
C ASN A 21 5.26 22.33 -9.90
N TRP A 22 4.59 21.49 -10.69
CA TRP A 22 5.10 20.20 -11.16
C TRP A 22 5.36 20.13 -12.67
N GLU A 23 5.45 21.26 -13.37
CA GLU A 23 5.65 21.33 -14.82
C GLU A 23 6.95 20.62 -15.26
N LYS A 24 8.02 20.71 -14.46
CA LYS A 24 9.28 20.00 -14.73
C LYS A 24 9.16 18.47 -14.74
N TYR A 25 8.09 17.93 -14.17
CA TYR A 25 7.74 16.50 -14.21
C TYR A 25 6.65 16.20 -15.25
N GLY A 26 6.32 17.17 -16.09
CA GLY A 26 5.27 17.08 -17.10
C GLY A 26 3.84 17.15 -16.55
N ILE A 27 3.67 17.47 -15.26
CA ILE A 27 2.34 17.56 -14.65
C ILE A 27 1.87 19.02 -14.71
N MET A 28 0.76 19.24 -15.38
CA MET A 28 0.09 20.53 -15.47
C MET A 28 -1.27 20.46 -14.78
N GLN A 29 -1.67 21.56 -14.13
CA GLN A 29 -2.93 21.65 -13.43
C GLN A 29 -3.71 22.86 -13.94
N TYR A 30 -4.95 22.63 -14.33
CA TYR A 30 -5.84 23.65 -14.86
C TYR A 30 -7.04 23.78 -13.96
N TYR A 31 -7.25 24.95 -13.39
CA TYR A 31 -8.39 25.25 -12.55
C TYR A 31 -9.46 25.97 -13.35
N GLY A 32 -10.71 25.70 -13.02
CA GLY A 32 -11.82 26.21 -13.81
C GLY A 32 -13.15 25.59 -13.46
N SER A 33 -14.12 25.75 -14.36
CA SER A 33 -15.47 25.21 -14.24
C SER A 33 -15.91 24.59 -15.55
N PHE A 34 -16.82 23.61 -15.47
CA PHE A 34 -17.51 23.12 -16.65
C PHE A 34 -18.66 24.06 -17.00
N GLU A 35 -18.92 24.24 -18.28
CA GLU A 35 -20.02 25.08 -18.77
C GLU A 35 -21.36 24.71 -18.09
N GLY A 36 -22.10 25.73 -17.64
CA GLY A 36 -23.36 25.57 -16.90
C GLY A 36 -23.21 25.00 -15.48
N LYS A 37 -21.99 24.77 -14.97
CA LYS A 37 -21.72 24.26 -13.62
C LYS A 37 -20.74 25.17 -12.88
N PRO A 38 -21.19 26.02 -11.95
CA PRO A 38 -20.33 27.01 -11.28
C PRO A 38 -19.33 26.40 -10.28
N LYS A 39 -19.38 25.07 -10.05
CA LYS A 39 -18.46 24.40 -9.14
C LYS A 39 -17.05 24.43 -9.73
N ARG A 40 -16.07 24.86 -8.93
CA ARG A 40 -14.66 24.87 -9.29
C ARG A 40 -14.08 23.46 -9.23
N TYR A 41 -13.36 23.09 -10.29
CA TYR A 41 -12.62 21.84 -10.42
C TYR A 41 -11.17 22.10 -10.81
N GLN A 42 -10.40 21.02 -10.78
CA GLN A 42 -9.04 20.96 -11.31
C GLN A 42 -8.98 19.85 -12.36
N ILE A 43 -8.39 20.12 -13.51
CA ILE A 43 -7.94 19.10 -14.46
C ILE A 43 -6.44 18.91 -14.24
N VAL A 44 -6.04 17.68 -13.87
CA VAL A 44 -4.63 17.28 -13.83
C VAL A 44 -4.30 16.60 -15.15
N SER A 45 -3.35 17.18 -15.89
CA SER A 45 -2.80 16.59 -17.11
C SER A 45 -1.53 15.83 -16.77
N LEU A 46 -1.51 14.53 -17.05
CA LEU A 46 -0.42 13.62 -16.75
C LEU A 46 0.07 12.94 -18.03
N PRO A 47 1.34 13.05 -18.42
CA PRO A 47 1.90 12.29 -19.52
C PRO A 47 1.95 10.80 -19.15
N THR A 48 1.46 9.96 -20.05
CA THR A 48 1.53 8.50 -19.95
C THR A 48 2.08 7.93 -21.26
N PRO A 49 2.52 6.64 -21.30
CA PRO A 49 2.92 6.00 -22.54
C PRO A 49 1.83 5.97 -23.63
N LYS A 50 0.55 6.18 -23.26
CA LYS A 50 -0.60 6.24 -24.17
C LYS A 50 -0.97 7.67 -24.59
N GLY A 51 -0.17 8.67 -24.21
CA GLY A 51 -0.46 10.09 -24.40
C GLY A 51 -0.81 10.80 -23.10
N VAL A 52 -1.26 12.06 -23.21
CA VAL A 52 -1.64 12.86 -22.05
C VAL A 52 -3.01 12.42 -21.54
N GLN A 53 -3.06 12.05 -20.27
CA GLN A 53 -4.30 11.74 -19.58
C GLN A 53 -4.75 12.97 -18.78
N ASN A 54 -5.96 13.45 -19.07
CA ASN A 54 -6.61 14.53 -18.32
C ASN A 54 -7.57 13.94 -17.30
N VAL A 55 -7.40 14.25 -16.02
CA VAL A 55 -8.23 13.72 -14.93
C VAL A 55 -8.83 14.85 -14.11
N VAL A 56 -10.16 14.85 -14.00
CA VAL A 56 -10.91 15.79 -13.19
C VAL A 56 -10.77 15.45 -11.70
N LYS A 57 -10.42 16.44 -10.89
CA LYS A 57 -10.20 16.36 -9.44
C LYS A 57 -10.88 17.52 -8.72
N SER A 58 -10.94 17.42 -7.39
CA SER A 58 -11.33 18.54 -6.54
C SER A 58 -10.32 19.67 -6.68
N TRP A 59 -10.77 20.92 -6.50
CA TRP A 59 -9.91 22.10 -6.56
C TRP A 59 -8.76 22.09 -5.54
N SER A 60 -8.87 21.35 -4.45
CA SER A 60 -7.85 21.22 -3.41
C SER A 60 -6.91 20.02 -3.62
N PHE A 61 -7.05 19.28 -4.73
CA PHE A 61 -6.24 18.08 -4.95
C PHE A 61 -4.82 18.44 -5.36
N ILE A 62 -3.83 17.90 -4.65
CA ILE A 62 -2.42 18.08 -4.99
C ILE A 62 -1.92 16.78 -5.66
N PRO A 63 -1.67 16.75 -6.98
CA PRO A 63 -0.92 15.66 -7.58
C PRO A 63 0.53 15.76 -7.09
N VAL A 64 1.14 14.61 -6.84
CA VAL A 64 2.56 14.55 -6.45
C VAL A 64 3.26 13.65 -7.46
N PRO A 65 4.31 14.12 -8.16
CA PRO A 65 5.08 13.28 -9.07
C PRO A 65 5.67 12.05 -8.37
N THR A 66 5.80 10.92 -9.06
CA THR A 66 6.42 9.72 -8.46
C THR A 66 7.88 9.94 -8.08
N GLU A 67 8.63 10.73 -8.86
CA GLU A 67 10.02 11.10 -8.53
C GLU A 67 10.13 11.87 -7.21
N VAL A 68 9.15 12.73 -6.91
CA VAL A 68 9.13 13.45 -5.63
C VAL A 68 8.86 12.49 -4.47
N ALA A 69 7.90 11.59 -4.62
CA ALA A 69 7.61 10.56 -3.61
C ALA A 69 8.80 9.62 -3.40
N LYS A 70 9.51 9.26 -4.48
CA LYS A 70 10.76 8.48 -4.42
C LYS A 70 11.82 9.20 -3.61
N ASN A 71 12.11 10.47 -3.93
CA ASN A 71 13.13 11.24 -3.22
C ASN A 71 12.82 11.36 -1.72
N ILE A 72 11.57 11.71 -1.37
CA ILE A 72 11.12 11.74 0.03
C ILE A 72 11.34 10.39 0.71
N THR A 73 11.01 9.29 0.03
CA THR A 73 11.16 7.95 0.57
C THR A 73 12.62 7.58 0.81
N HIS A 74 13.53 7.93 -0.10
CA HIS A 74 14.97 7.68 0.04
C HIS A 74 15.58 8.51 1.17
N GLU A 75 15.21 9.78 1.26
CA GLU A 75 15.65 10.66 2.36
C GLU A 75 15.14 10.16 3.72
N ALA A 76 13.86 9.81 3.80
CA ALA A 76 13.27 9.26 5.01
C ALA A 76 13.89 7.91 5.40
N ALA A 77 14.19 7.04 4.43
CA ALA A 77 14.88 5.77 4.69
C ALA A 77 16.25 6.02 5.32
N LYS A 78 17.01 7.00 4.82
CA LYS A 78 18.31 7.38 5.40
C LYS A 78 18.18 7.91 6.83
N GLU A 79 17.20 8.79 7.07
CA GLU A 79 16.97 9.40 8.38
C GLU A 79 16.51 8.38 9.43
N LEU A 80 15.71 7.40 9.01
CA LEU A 80 15.23 6.30 9.85
C LEU A 80 16.22 5.13 9.94
N ASN A 81 17.40 5.23 9.31
CA ASN A 81 18.41 4.17 9.22
C ASN A 81 17.84 2.83 8.70
N MET A 82 17.14 2.90 7.57
CA MET A 82 16.47 1.79 6.91
C MET A 82 17.05 1.48 5.54
N GLU A 83 16.90 0.23 5.12
CA GLU A 83 17.23 -0.23 3.78
C GLU A 83 15.97 -0.33 2.91
N ILE A 84 16.04 0.08 1.64
CA ILE A 84 14.99 -0.15 0.65
C ILE A 84 15.17 -1.54 0.05
N LYS A 85 14.32 -2.49 0.45
CA LYS A 85 14.37 -3.89 0.01
C LYS A 85 13.74 -4.12 -1.36
N GLU A 86 12.61 -3.46 -1.60
CA GLU A 86 11.90 -3.53 -2.87
C GLU A 86 11.48 -2.13 -3.29
N GLU A 87 11.59 -1.82 -4.58
CA GLU A 87 11.18 -0.55 -5.15
C GLU A 87 10.56 -0.78 -6.53
N SER A 88 9.55 0.02 -6.87
CA SER A 88 9.04 0.13 -8.23
C SER A 88 8.48 1.53 -8.49
N ASN A 89 8.72 2.03 -9.70
CA ASN A 89 8.18 3.29 -10.18
C ASN A 89 7.78 3.11 -11.64
N ASP A 90 6.51 3.32 -11.97
CA ASP A 90 5.99 3.21 -13.33
C ASP A 90 5.62 4.58 -13.95
N GLY A 91 6.01 5.68 -13.28
CA GLY A 91 5.68 7.06 -13.65
C GLY A 91 4.30 7.53 -13.18
N ILE A 92 3.43 6.61 -12.75
CA ILE A 92 2.09 6.92 -12.20
C ILE A 92 1.98 6.48 -10.75
N LYS A 93 2.57 5.33 -10.43
CA LYS A 93 2.63 4.71 -9.12
C LYS A 93 4.08 4.55 -8.71
N TYR A 94 4.32 4.83 -7.44
CA TYR A 94 5.56 4.54 -6.76
C TYR A 94 5.26 3.63 -5.57
N MET A 95 6.04 2.57 -5.42
CA MET A 95 5.94 1.66 -4.28
C MET A 95 7.33 1.29 -3.79
N ALA A 96 7.50 1.23 -2.48
CA ALA A 96 8.74 0.75 -1.88
C ALA A 96 8.47 0.00 -0.59
N THR A 97 9.39 -0.87 -0.19
CA THR A 97 9.41 -1.49 1.14
C THR A 97 10.73 -1.13 1.80
N LEU A 98 10.65 -0.43 2.92
CA LEU A 98 11.78 -0.04 3.72
C LEU A 98 11.83 -1.00 4.91
N ILE A 99 13.00 -1.51 5.27
CA ILE A 99 13.19 -2.40 6.43
C ILE A 99 14.27 -1.83 7.35
N SER A 100 14.02 -1.87 8.66
CA SER A 100 15.03 -1.57 9.69
C SER A 100 16.13 -2.63 9.66
N SER A 101 17.38 -2.18 9.70
CA SER A 101 18.57 -3.04 9.82
C SER A 101 18.69 -3.73 11.19
N GLN A 102 17.92 -3.29 12.19
CA GLN A 102 17.89 -3.88 13.52
C GLN A 102 16.74 -4.88 13.66
N ILE A 103 17.03 -6.00 14.33
CA ILE A 103 16.00 -6.87 14.92
C ILE A 103 15.20 -6.03 15.91
N LYS A 104 13.88 -5.99 15.73
CA LYS A 104 12.99 -5.20 16.60
C LYS A 104 12.12 -6.06 17.50
N GLY A 105 12.06 -7.36 17.26
CA GLY A 105 11.36 -8.28 18.15
C GLY A 105 11.34 -9.70 17.62
N GLU A 106 10.48 -10.50 18.23
CA GLU A 106 10.30 -11.91 17.96
C GLU A 106 8.83 -12.30 18.17
N VAL A 107 8.30 -13.15 17.28
CA VAL A 107 6.92 -13.69 17.38
C VAL A 107 6.91 -14.99 18.19
N GLU A 108 7.94 -15.82 18.02
CA GLU A 108 8.22 -17.01 18.81
C GLU A 108 9.72 -17.28 18.82
N VAL A 109 10.22 -18.05 19.79
CA VAL A 109 11.66 -18.31 19.93
C VAL A 109 12.27 -18.81 18.61
N GLY A 110 13.26 -18.06 18.11
CA GLY A 110 13.93 -18.25 16.82
C GLY A 110 13.32 -17.47 15.65
N ASP A 111 12.15 -16.86 15.80
CA ASP A 111 11.39 -16.19 14.73
C ASP A 111 11.49 -14.66 14.80
N LEU A 112 12.68 -14.18 14.48
CA LEU A 112 13.06 -12.78 14.56
C LEU A 112 12.38 -11.94 13.48
N VAL A 113 11.92 -10.75 13.88
CA VAL A 113 11.29 -9.79 12.97
C VAL A 113 12.03 -8.45 12.98
N ALA A 114 12.13 -7.86 11.80
CA ALA A 114 12.49 -6.47 11.62
C ALA A 114 11.22 -5.65 11.36
N TRP A 115 11.19 -4.43 11.89
CA TRP A 115 10.20 -3.43 11.53
C TRP A 115 10.45 -2.95 10.10
N GLY A 116 9.40 -2.52 9.41
CA GLY A 116 9.49 -1.87 8.12
C GLY A 116 8.31 -0.97 7.80
N ILE A 117 8.41 -0.29 6.67
CA ILE A 117 7.37 0.56 6.09
C ILE A 117 7.11 0.12 4.67
N GLY A 118 5.84 -0.14 4.36
CA GLY A 118 5.37 -0.22 2.99
C GLY A 118 4.93 1.15 2.48
N VAL A 119 5.56 1.67 1.45
CA VAL A 119 5.22 2.95 0.82
C VAL A 119 4.39 2.70 -0.43
N ARG A 120 3.27 3.42 -0.57
CA ARG A 120 2.41 3.43 -1.75
C ARG A 120 2.03 4.84 -2.14
N HIS A 121 2.34 5.21 -3.36
CA HIS A 121 1.98 6.49 -3.93
C HIS A 121 1.37 6.34 -5.31
N ASN A 122 0.38 7.17 -5.60
CA ASN A 122 -0.16 7.37 -6.94
C ASN A 122 -0.27 8.88 -7.19
N VAL A 123 0.22 9.33 -8.34
CA VAL A 123 0.20 10.75 -8.75
C VAL A 123 -1.20 11.34 -8.61
N LEU A 124 -2.22 10.59 -9.04
CA LEU A 124 -3.63 10.97 -9.03
C LEU A 124 -4.40 10.40 -7.82
N GLY A 125 -3.71 9.82 -6.85
CA GLY A 125 -4.30 9.16 -5.68
C GLY A 125 -3.69 9.64 -4.37
N ASN A 126 -3.50 8.71 -3.44
CA ASN A 126 -2.93 9.01 -2.12
C ASN A 126 -1.42 8.75 -2.12
N PHE A 127 -0.72 9.42 -1.20
CA PHE A 127 0.62 9.05 -0.77
C PHE A 127 0.49 8.47 0.63
N ARG A 128 0.80 7.19 0.79
CA ARG A 128 0.57 6.43 2.01
C ARG A 128 1.80 5.64 2.42
N ILE A 129 1.92 5.47 3.72
CA ILE A 129 2.85 4.56 4.37
C ILE A 129 2.07 3.63 5.28
N ASP A 130 2.37 2.34 5.23
CA ASP A 130 1.69 1.28 5.96
C ASP A 130 2.74 0.46 6.73
N VAL A 131 2.34 -0.22 7.82
CA VAL A 131 3.28 -1.06 8.58
C VAL A 131 3.72 -2.24 7.70
N SER A 132 5.02 -2.46 7.65
CA SER A 132 5.60 -3.70 7.15
C SER A 132 6.33 -4.39 8.29
N LEU A 133 6.24 -5.71 8.37
CA LEU A 133 7.14 -6.52 9.19
C LEU A 133 7.91 -7.43 8.27
N LEU A 134 9.21 -7.58 8.51
CA LEU A 134 9.99 -8.57 7.79
C LEU A 134 10.37 -9.69 8.75
N ARG A 135 9.91 -10.89 8.45
CA ARG A 135 10.40 -12.10 9.11
C ARG A 135 11.81 -12.39 8.60
N LEU A 136 12.80 -12.39 9.48
CA LEU A 136 14.20 -12.52 9.08
C LEU A 136 14.56 -13.94 8.68
N VAL A 137 13.95 -14.96 9.30
CA VAL A 137 14.22 -16.38 9.06
C VAL A 137 13.98 -16.78 7.60
N CYS A 138 12.89 -16.32 7.00
CA CYS A 138 12.52 -16.66 5.62
C CYS A 138 12.45 -15.44 4.70
N SER A 139 12.85 -14.24 5.15
CA SER A 139 12.81 -13.01 4.36
C SER A 139 11.46 -12.66 3.73
N ASN A 140 10.36 -13.18 4.27
CA ASN A 140 8.99 -12.87 3.82
C ASN A 140 8.43 -11.65 4.55
N GLY A 141 7.83 -10.75 3.77
CA GLY A 141 7.27 -9.50 4.26
C GLY A 141 5.79 -9.64 4.61
N LEU A 142 5.43 -9.20 5.81
CA LEU A 142 4.07 -8.97 6.26
C LEU A 142 3.76 -7.50 5.98
N MET A 143 2.60 -7.19 5.41
CA MET A 143 2.17 -5.81 5.22
C MET A 143 0.80 -5.63 5.83
N ARG A 144 0.64 -4.62 6.66
CA ARG A 144 -0.63 -4.30 7.32
C ARG A 144 -1.06 -2.90 6.91
N ALA A 145 -2.24 -2.78 6.33
CA ALA A 145 -2.83 -1.48 6.03
C ALA A 145 -3.16 -0.76 7.35
N GLU A 146 -2.71 0.48 7.48
CA GLU A 146 -3.00 1.29 8.66
C GLU A 146 -4.16 2.25 8.43
N ASP A 147 -4.73 2.76 9.53
CA ASP A 147 -5.80 3.76 9.43
C ASP A 147 -5.33 4.95 8.61
N SER A 148 -6.21 5.47 7.75
CA SER A 148 -5.88 6.56 6.83
C SER A 148 -5.33 7.82 7.51
N LYS A 149 -5.73 8.12 8.75
CA LYS A 149 -5.24 9.28 9.51
C LYS A 149 -3.79 9.12 9.97
N ILE A 150 -3.36 7.87 10.17
CA ILE A 150 -2.00 7.53 10.60
C ILE A 150 -1.11 7.29 9.38
N ALA A 151 -1.67 6.73 8.31
CA ALA A 151 -0.94 6.24 7.15
C ALA A 151 -0.75 7.26 6.02
N THR A 152 -1.58 8.29 5.92
CA THR A 152 -1.57 9.19 4.75
C THR A 152 -0.59 10.33 4.97
N VAL A 153 0.38 10.44 4.08
CA VAL A 153 1.31 11.57 4.02
C VAL A 153 0.55 12.78 3.51
N GLU A 154 0.65 13.88 4.23
CA GLU A 154 0.01 15.14 3.84
C GLU A 154 0.72 15.70 2.60
N LYS A 155 -0.05 15.91 1.54
CA LYS A 155 0.49 16.39 0.27
C LYS A 155 0.60 17.92 0.30
N SER A 156 1.72 18.42 -0.20
CA SER A 156 2.01 19.85 -0.31
C SER A 156 2.81 20.10 -1.59
N TYR A 157 2.86 21.35 -2.05
CA TYR A 157 3.84 21.76 -3.07
C TYR A 157 5.23 21.98 -2.48
N ILE A 158 5.33 22.07 -1.15
CA ILE A 158 6.60 22.16 -0.42
C ILE A 158 7.05 20.74 -0.08
N VAL A 159 8.09 20.26 -0.76
CA VAL A 159 8.61 18.88 -0.61
C VAL A 159 9.02 18.59 0.84
N GLU A 160 9.63 19.57 1.51
CA GLU A 160 10.08 19.42 2.89
C GLU A 160 8.92 19.13 3.85
N MET A 161 7.78 19.82 3.71
CA MET A 161 6.59 19.54 4.52
C MET A 161 6.05 18.13 4.31
N MET A 162 6.12 17.61 3.07
CA MET A 162 5.72 16.22 2.80
C MET A 162 6.69 15.22 3.45
N LYS A 163 7.98 15.54 3.49
CA LYS A 163 8.99 14.72 4.17
C LYS A 163 8.78 14.72 5.68
N GLU A 164 8.57 15.89 6.28
CA GLU A 164 8.23 16.01 7.70
C GLU A 164 6.97 15.21 8.05
N SER A 165 5.91 15.33 7.24
CA SER A 165 4.70 14.54 7.40
C SER A 165 4.97 13.03 7.30
N PHE A 166 5.79 12.60 6.32
CA PHE A 166 6.20 11.20 6.19
C PHE A 166 6.91 10.70 7.45
N LEU A 167 7.90 11.46 7.96
CA LEU A 167 8.69 11.10 9.13
C LEU A 167 7.84 11.06 10.40
N GLU A 168 6.92 12.01 10.58
CA GLU A 168 5.96 12.03 11.67
C GLU A 168 5.12 10.75 11.66
N LYS A 169 4.53 10.40 10.51
CA LYS A 169 3.73 9.18 10.37
C LYS A 169 4.57 7.94 10.59
N ALA A 170 5.80 7.89 10.06
CA ALA A 170 6.71 6.77 10.23
C ALA A 170 7.05 6.52 11.70
N LYS A 171 7.27 7.59 12.47
CA LYS A 171 7.50 7.52 13.91
C LYS A 171 6.28 6.98 14.66
N LEU A 172 5.07 7.43 14.33
CA LEU A 172 3.83 6.86 14.89
C LEU A 172 3.69 5.36 14.60
N LEU A 173 4.05 4.93 13.38
CA LEU A 173 4.04 3.51 13.02
C LEU A 173 5.11 2.72 13.80
N GLN A 174 6.27 3.31 14.05
CA GLN A 174 7.31 2.71 14.87
C GLN A 174 6.87 2.58 16.34
N ASP A 175 6.25 3.61 16.91
CA ASP A 175 5.79 3.62 18.30
C ASP A 175 4.69 2.57 18.56
N THR A 176 3.90 2.24 17.53
CA THR A 176 2.85 1.21 17.62
C THR A 176 3.37 -0.21 17.32
N PHE A 177 4.64 -0.38 16.93
CA PHE A 177 5.18 -1.66 16.45
C PHE A 177 4.97 -2.83 17.41
N GLU A 178 5.22 -2.67 18.71
CA GLU A 178 5.08 -3.78 19.67
C GLU A 178 3.63 -4.25 19.77
N GLN A 179 2.67 -3.34 19.70
CA GLN A 179 1.25 -3.69 19.64
C GLN A 179 0.91 -4.46 18.36
N LYS A 180 1.54 -4.09 17.24
CA LYS A 180 1.40 -4.83 15.97
C LYS A 180 2.04 -6.20 16.07
N LEU A 181 3.18 -6.32 16.73
CA LEU A 181 3.87 -7.59 16.94
C LEU A 181 3.03 -8.55 17.79
N GLU A 182 2.38 -8.04 18.84
CA GLU A 182 1.49 -8.83 19.70
C GLU A 182 0.32 -9.44 18.93
N LEU A 183 -0.25 -8.71 17.98
CA LEU A 183 -1.30 -9.24 17.09
C LEU A 183 -0.83 -10.49 16.33
N PHE A 184 0.42 -10.50 15.84
CA PHE A 184 0.96 -11.69 15.17
C PHE A 184 1.24 -12.84 16.15
N ARG A 185 1.57 -12.55 17.41
CA ARG A 185 1.66 -13.58 18.46
C ARG A 185 0.29 -14.21 18.74
N GLN A 186 -0.79 -13.43 18.70
CA GLN A 186 -2.17 -13.95 18.85
C GLN A 186 -2.57 -14.94 17.75
N PHE A 187 -2.01 -14.83 16.53
CA PHE A 187 -2.33 -15.77 15.45
C PHE A 187 -2.04 -17.23 15.84
N LYS A 188 -1.09 -17.47 16.75
CA LYS A 188 -0.76 -18.80 17.25
C LYS A 188 -1.88 -19.46 18.05
N GLN A 189 -2.81 -18.67 18.59
CA GLN A 189 -3.92 -19.18 19.41
C GLN A 189 -5.06 -19.76 18.56
N TYR A 190 -5.08 -19.46 17.26
CA TYR A 190 -6.12 -19.88 16.33
C TYR A 190 -5.59 -20.92 15.34
N LYS A 191 -6.49 -21.74 14.80
CA LYS A 191 -6.17 -22.78 13.82
C LYS A 191 -6.89 -22.55 12.51
N VAL A 192 -6.29 -23.01 11.42
CA VAL A 192 -6.97 -23.06 10.13
C VAL A 192 -8.19 -23.97 10.26
N ASN A 193 -9.35 -23.46 9.84
CA ASN A 193 -10.59 -24.21 9.75
C ASN A 193 -11.16 -24.13 8.33
N GLN A 194 -12.30 -24.81 8.11
CA GLN A 194 -12.96 -24.85 6.81
C GLN A 194 -13.35 -23.45 6.30
N GLN A 195 -13.86 -22.58 7.18
CA GLN A 195 -14.27 -21.22 6.81
C GLN A 195 -13.08 -20.42 6.25
N LEU A 196 -11.95 -20.41 6.97
CA LEU A 196 -10.75 -19.72 6.51
C LEU A 196 -10.21 -20.34 5.21
N ALA A 197 -10.17 -21.67 5.11
CA ALA A 197 -9.72 -22.36 3.90
C ALA A 197 -10.54 -21.96 2.66
N GLU A 198 -11.85 -21.80 2.80
CA GLU A 198 -12.73 -21.34 1.72
C GLU A 198 -12.50 -19.88 1.35
N ILE A 199 -12.30 -18.99 2.33
CA ILE A 199 -11.98 -17.57 2.09
C ILE A 199 -10.65 -17.47 1.31
N LEU A 200 -9.65 -18.25 1.72
CA LEU A 200 -8.36 -18.33 1.05
C LEU A 200 -8.50 -18.85 -0.39
N ALA A 201 -9.25 -19.93 -0.61
CA ALA A 201 -9.49 -20.52 -1.93
C ALA A 201 -10.14 -19.55 -2.92
N ARG A 202 -11.13 -18.78 -2.45
CA ARG A 202 -11.81 -17.74 -3.25
C ARG A 202 -10.88 -16.58 -3.55
N THR A 203 -10.05 -16.19 -2.58
CA THR A 203 -9.22 -14.99 -2.67
C THR A 203 -7.96 -15.18 -3.51
N PHE A 204 -7.20 -16.24 -3.25
CA PHE A 204 -5.87 -16.40 -3.80
C PHE A 204 -5.83 -17.44 -4.94
N PRO A 205 -4.85 -17.33 -5.85
CA PRO A 205 -4.54 -18.40 -6.78
C PRO A 205 -4.00 -19.64 -6.04
N ALA A 206 -4.27 -20.83 -6.58
CA ALA A 206 -3.84 -22.10 -5.99
C ALA A 206 -2.33 -22.13 -5.62
N PRO A 207 -1.40 -21.62 -6.44
CA PRO A 207 0.02 -21.65 -6.10
C PRO A 207 0.42 -20.83 -4.85
N ILE A 208 -0.42 -19.88 -4.43
CA ILE A 208 -0.17 -19.02 -3.26
C ILE A 208 -0.61 -19.69 -1.96
N ILE A 209 -1.63 -20.55 -2.01
CA ILE A 209 -2.22 -21.19 -0.83
C ILE A 209 -1.95 -22.71 -0.79
N LYS A 210 -1.16 -23.24 -1.72
CA LYS A 210 -0.94 -24.69 -1.91
C LYS A 210 -0.44 -25.42 -0.67
N ASP A 211 0.30 -24.73 0.21
CA ASP A 211 0.90 -25.31 1.40
C ASP A 211 -0.07 -25.29 2.61
N VAL A 212 -1.23 -24.64 2.44
CA VAL A 212 -2.29 -24.49 3.46
C VAL A 212 -3.58 -25.20 3.04
N VAL A 213 -3.98 -25.06 1.77
CA VAL A 213 -5.27 -25.53 1.24
C VAL A 213 -5.05 -26.33 -0.04
N ALA A 214 -5.59 -27.55 -0.07
CA ALA A 214 -5.67 -28.39 -1.26
C ALA A 214 -6.98 -28.11 -2.00
N LEU A 215 -6.86 -27.69 -3.27
CA LEU A 215 -8.00 -27.36 -4.12
C LEU A 215 -8.30 -28.45 -5.14
N GLY A 216 -9.58 -28.79 -5.25
CA GLY A 216 -10.13 -29.57 -6.34
C GLY A 216 -10.49 -28.73 -7.56
N LYS A 217 -11.27 -29.32 -8.47
CA LYS A 217 -11.81 -28.62 -9.64
C LYS A 217 -12.64 -27.40 -9.19
N LYS A 218 -12.57 -26.31 -9.96
CA LYS A 218 -13.31 -25.05 -9.71
C LYS A 218 -13.04 -24.41 -8.33
N LYS A 219 -11.83 -24.56 -7.77
CA LYS A 219 -11.43 -23.98 -6.47
C LYS A 219 -12.24 -24.48 -5.26
N VAL A 220 -12.86 -25.65 -5.35
CA VAL A 220 -13.49 -26.29 -4.19
C VAL A 220 -12.41 -26.77 -3.23
N VAL A 221 -12.53 -26.45 -1.95
CA VAL A 221 -11.62 -26.94 -0.90
C VAL A 221 -11.84 -28.44 -0.73
N GLN A 222 -10.79 -29.24 -0.96
CA GLN A 222 -10.83 -30.69 -0.72
C GLN A 222 -10.27 -31.05 0.64
N ASN A 223 -9.19 -30.37 1.05
CA ASN A 223 -8.55 -30.55 2.33
C ASN A 223 -7.77 -29.29 2.72
N PHE A 224 -7.46 -29.12 3.99
CA PHE A 224 -6.56 -28.09 4.50
C PHE A 224 -5.65 -28.67 5.58
N VAL A 225 -4.46 -28.12 5.72
CA VAL A 225 -3.48 -28.61 6.70
C VAL A 225 -3.84 -28.06 8.09
N PRO A 226 -3.97 -28.90 9.13
CA PRO A 226 -4.37 -28.46 10.47
C PRO A 226 -3.19 -27.82 11.21
N LYS A 227 -2.89 -26.57 10.86
CA LYS A 227 -1.81 -25.77 11.43
C LYS A 227 -2.35 -24.49 12.08
N ASN A 228 -1.55 -23.82 12.91
CA ASN A 228 -1.98 -22.55 13.51
C ASN A 228 -1.99 -21.42 12.46
N LEU A 229 -2.64 -20.29 12.76
CA LEU A 229 -2.75 -19.21 11.77
C LEU A 229 -1.40 -18.55 11.47
N TRP A 230 -0.47 -18.50 12.42
CA TRP A 230 0.87 -17.95 12.18
C TRP A 230 1.62 -18.78 11.13
N GLU A 231 1.61 -20.10 11.25
CA GLU A 231 2.22 -21.02 10.29
C GLU A 231 1.57 -20.90 8.90
N ALA A 232 0.23 -20.91 8.84
CA ALA A 232 -0.50 -20.76 7.58
C ALA A 232 -0.25 -19.42 6.90
N TYR A 233 -0.21 -18.34 7.69
CA TYR A 233 0.09 -17.00 7.19
C TYR A 233 1.52 -16.92 6.65
N ASN A 234 2.48 -17.54 7.34
CA ASN A 234 3.86 -17.61 6.88
C ASN A 234 4.01 -18.39 5.57
N ASP A 235 3.33 -19.52 5.41
CA ASP A 235 3.35 -20.26 4.16
C ASP A 235 2.84 -19.43 2.97
N ILE A 236 1.73 -18.69 3.19
CA ILE A 236 1.15 -17.83 2.15
C ILE A 236 2.10 -16.68 1.81
N THR A 237 2.59 -15.96 2.83
CA THR A 237 3.50 -14.82 2.61
C THR A 237 4.85 -15.27 2.04
N TYR A 238 5.30 -16.47 2.35
CA TYR A 238 6.46 -17.11 1.70
C TYR A 238 6.21 -17.29 0.19
N GLN A 239 5.06 -17.86 -0.19
CA GLN A 239 4.70 -18.00 -1.61
C GLN A 239 4.59 -16.65 -2.32
N ILE A 240 4.07 -15.61 -1.65
CA ILE A 240 3.99 -14.26 -2.21
C ILE A 240 5.39 -13.67 -2.41
N SER A 241 6.27 -13.82 -1.44
CA SER A 241 7.60 -13.18 -1.42
C SER A 241 8.60 -13.84 -2.37
N HIS A 242 8.55 -15.16 -2.56
CA HIS A 242 9.56 -15.92 -3.31
C HIS A 242 9.18 -16.23 -4.76
N ARG A 243 7.97 -15.87 -5.18
CA ARG A 243 7.55 -16.02 -6.57
C ARG A 243 7.91 -14.79 -7.39
N LYS A 244 8.14 -15.00 -8.69
CA LYS A 244 8.32 -13.92 -9.69
C LYS A 244 7.00 -13.19 -9.94
N LEU A 245 6.57 -12.40 -8.97
CA LEU A 245 5.41 -11.51 -9.03
C LEU A 245 5.86 -10.07 -9.25
N LYS A 246 5.00 -9.24 -9.85
CA LYS A 246 5.20 -7.78 -9.88
C LYS A 246 5.16 -7.24 -8.45
N THR A 247 5.96 -6.22 -8.14
CA THR A 247 6.00 -5.58 -6.80
C THR A 247 4.60 -5.17 -6.34
N SER A 248 3.80 -4.55 -7.22
CA SER A 248 2.41 -4.19 -6.91
C SER A 248 1.54 -5.39 -6.53
N THR A 249 1.72 -6.53 -7.21
CA THR A 249 0.97 -7.75 -6.91
C THR A 249 1.39 -8.34 -5.57
N ARG A 250 2.69 -8.33 -5.23
CA ARG A 250 3.17 -8.76 -3.90
C ARG A 250 2.55 -7.88 -2.82
N PHE A 251 2.63 -6.56 -2.99
CA PHE A 251 2.11 -5.58 -2.04
C PHE A 251 0.61 -5.78 -1.78
N ASP A 252 -0.19 -5.85 -2.86
CA ASP A 252 -1.64 -6.01 -2.76
C ASP A 252 -2.02 -7.35 -2.10
N TRP A 253 -1.32 -8.44 -2.44
CA TRP A 253 -1.60 -9.75 -1.87
C TRP A 253 -1.14 -9.87 -0.41
N SER A 254 -0.01 -9.28 -0.03
CA SER A 254 0.43 -9.24 1.36
C SER A 254 -0.57 -8.49 2.24
N LEU A 255 -1.01 -7.29 1.82
CA LEU A 255 -2.05 -6.54 2.53
C LEU A 255 -3.36 -7.33 2.66
N LYS A 256 -3.76 -8.00 1.59
CA LYS A 256 -5.00 -8.79 1.56
C LYS A 256 -4.90 -10.02 2.46
N ALA A 257 -3.74 -10.68 2.51
CA ALA A 257 -3.50 -11.82 3.38
C ALA A 257 -3.63 -11.40 4.84
N THR A 258 -2.92 -10.35 5.26
CA THR A 258 -2.99 -9.84 6.64
C THR A 258 -4.42 -9.51 7.03
N LYS A 259 -5.14 -8.78 6.17
CA LYS A 259 -6.53 -8.40 6.41
C LYS A 259 -7.44 -9.61 6.63
N ILE A 260 -7.33 -10.64 5.79
CA ILE A 260 -8.16 -11.85 5.93
C ILE A 260 -7.94 -12.54 7.28
N PHE A 261 -6.67 -12.64 7.71
CA PHE A 261 -6.34 -13.29 8.98
C PHE A 261 -6.82 -12.46 10.18
N GLU A 262 -6.64 -11.13 10.15
CA GLU A 262 -7.15 -10.23 11.20
C GLU A 262 -8.68 -10.27 11.29
N GLU A 263 -9.39 -10.22 10.16
CA GLU A 263 -10.84 -10.28 10.13
C GLU A 263 -11.37 -11.62 10.65
N PHE A 264 -10.71 -12.72 10.28
CA PHE A 264 -11.06 -14.05 10.77
C PHE A 264 -10.92 -14.18 12.28
N ILE A 265 -9.80 -13.72 12.86
CA ILE A 265 -9.60 -13.74 14.32
C ILE A 265 -10.69 -12.92 15.02
N ARG A 266 -10.95 -11.70 14.55
CA ARG A 266 -11.98 -10.83 15.11
C ARG A 266 -13.37 -11.48 15.06
N GLU A 267 -13.70 -12.20 13.98
CA GLU A 267 -14.95 -12.94 13.87
C GLU A 267 -15.03 -14.11 14.84
N GLN A 268 -13.92 -14.83 15.07
CA GLN A 268 -13.87 -15.92 16.06
C GLN A 268 -14.05 -15.38 17.48
N GLU A 269 -13.39 -14.28 17.85
CA GLU A 269 -13.53 -13.64 19.16
C GLU A 269 -14.97 -13.20 19.44
N ALA A 270 -15.64 -12.63 18.43
CA ALA A 270 -17.03 -12.19 18.53
C ALA A 270 -18.03 -13.35 18.66
N GLN A 271 -17.68 -14.55 18.20
CA GLN A 271 -18.51 -15.76 18.36
C GLN A 271 -18.33 -16.43 19.73
N THR A 272 -17.20 -16.17 20.41
CA THR A 272 -16.89 -16.72 21.73
C THR A 272 -17.18 -15.79 22.90
N SER A 273 -17.54 -14.52 22.62
CA SER A 273 -17.92 -13.49 23.61
C SER A 273 -19.44 -13.42 23.79
#